data_AF-A0A4Q1ZVQ2-F1
#
_entry.id   AF-A0A4Q1ZVQ2-F1
#
_cell.length_a   1.000
_cell.length_b   1.000
_cell.length_c   1.000
_cell.angle_alpha   90.00
_cell.angle_beta   90.00
_cell.angle_gamma   90.00
#
_symmetry.space_group_name_H-M   'P 1'
#
loop_
_entity.id
_entity.type
_entity.pdbx_description
1 polymer ?
#
loop_
_entity_poly.entity_id
_entity_poly.type
_entity_poly.pdbx_seq_one_letter_code
_entity_poly.pdbx_strand_id
1 'polypeptide(L)'
;MTIKLMTQNELSDFLSYCETYRYAHDESFLDEEEMAEFTVNEKDPTYLLYNEDKLIGVLSIMYDDYYVAGQKARIRIFHCIEDIREHYQLLLSAALPVEFDIDRLEMFLPDKVSGVQDIVKDLGFSYYRTSYVMVRKGKDRVTANFPVGYELKPLVVDRDEEAYAFIRNKAFENLKGSQTPINKEIVHKLFNDKWLLKEGMQLLWYKDSPVGVLRMIHESDDTGEYSFVAPIALLPEHQGKGIGRELLKAGIELGQQNDLNDCMLVVNAENEQALSMYQKSGFETLESVSCFVFNLLDEDQVLDHAIFLMDADRIKDAQEYIEENQTKTKGLIRGQIDNFRYCLAALAGKKELALDILRSTIEEKGNWYRPVVFEDDDLTSLQGDSEFERLKHLNELKYKDALVNSKPVATWSEKKADNILLAMHGNQQNISHAKKQWDALASDSLQVEYLQSSDIDSFLLYRWENEGSAPDQIHSAINAMDWDAYSKRTLGGFSAGCNAIARAVAEKQVHADRLVLVGPWLPSFYTKGFEPLFEPLKLSKVLIVCGDLDNDCLPHAKALHSALTEANIDCRLEIVENMGHAFHKGFASLVEEWI
;
A
#
# COMPACT_ATOMS: atom_id res chain seq x y z
N MET A 1 -17.25 -6.58 26.41
CA MET A 1 -16.27 -7.22 25.50
C MET A 1 -15.06 -6.33 25.40
N THR A 2 -13.88 -6.92 25.24
CA THR A 2 -12.60 -6.20 25.22
C THR A 2 -11.79 -6.71 24.04
N ILE A 3 -11.20 -5.81 23.27
CA ILE A 3 -10.26 -6.16 22.19
C ILE A 3 -8.84 -5.91 22.68
N LYS A 4 -7.93 -6.82 22.37
CA LYS A 4 -6.50 -6.65 22.61
C LYS A 4 -5.73 -6.89 21.32
N LEU A 5 -4.78 -6.01 21.01
CA LEU A 5 -3.66 -6.38 20.15
C LEU A 5 -2.80 -7.38 20.93
N MET A 6 -2.55 -8.54 20.33
CA MET A 6 -1.83 -9.63 20.97
C MET A 6 -0.42 -9.20 21.32
N THR A 7 -0.04 -9.45 22.58
CA THR A 7 1.35 -9.38 23.04
C THR A 7 1.83 -10.78 23.39
N GLN A 8 3.07 -10.90 23.85
CA GLN A 8 3.62 -12.18 24.31
C GLN A 8 2.78 -12.84 25.42
N ASN A 9 2.02 -12.06 26.19
CA ASN A 9 1.19 -12.57 27.28
C ASN A 9 -0.02 -13.37 26.79
N GLU A 10 -0.57 -13.03 25.62
CA GLU A 10 -1.75 -13.67 25.06
C GLU A 10 -1.43 -14.78 24.04
N LEU A 11 -0.14 -15.02 23.76
CA LEU A 11 0.28 -15.99 22.74
C LEU A 11 -0.28 -17.39 22.99
N SER A 12 -0.29 -17.87 24.24
CA SER A 12 -0.82 -19.20 24.56
C SER A 12 -2.32 -19.32 24.30
N ASP A 13 -3.09 -18.26 24.54
CA ASP A 13 -4.53 -18.24 24.29
C ASP A 13 -4.80 -18.31 22.79
N PHE A 14 -4.04 -17.56 21.99
CA PHE A 14 -4.13 -17.57 20.53
C PHE A 14 -3.78 -18.95 19.94
N LEU A 15 -2.69 -19.57 20.38
CA LEU A 15 -2.30 -20.91 19.90
C LEU A 15 -3.36 -21.96 20.25
N SER A 16 -3.88 -21.95 21.48
CA SER A 16 -4.98 -22.83 21.90
C SER A 16 -6.27 -22.60 21.10
N TYR A 17 -6.55 -21.34 20.75
CA TYR A 17 -7.66 -20.99 19.86
C TYR A 17 -7.46 -21.57 18.46
N CYS A 18 -6.25 -21.48 17.90
CA CYS A 18 -5.91 -22.06 16.61
C CYS A 18 -6.08 -23.58 16.63
N GLU A 19 -5.52 -24.28 17.63
CA GLU A 19 -5.69 -25.73 17.79
C GLU A 19 -7.18 -26.15 17.79
N THR A 20 -8.04 -25.35 18.43
CA THR A 20 -9.47 -25.66 18.56
C THR A 20 -10.27 -25.34 17.30
N TYR A 21 -9.98 -24.20 16.65
CA TYR A 21 -10.86 -23.61 15.63
C TYR A 21 -10.23 -23.49 14.24
N ARG A 22 -9.01 -23.99 14.01
CA ARG A 22 -8.28 -23.87 12.72
C ARG A 22 -9.12 -24.28 11.50
N TYR A 23 -9.91 -25.35 11.62
CA TYR A 23 -10.75 -25.84 10.52
C TYR A 23 -12.08 -25.10 10.32
N ALA A 24 -12.38 -24.10 11.16
CA ALA A 24 -13.58 -23.26 11.02
C ALA A 24 -13.38 -22.09 10.02
N HIS A 25 -12.14 -21.85 9.57
CA HIS A 25 -11.77 -20.85 8.57
C HIS A 25 -11.31 -21.55 7.26
N ASP A 26 -10.59 -20.83 6.39
CA ASP A 26 -9.84 -21.41 5.25
C ASP A 26 -8.57 -22.17 5.69
N GLU A 27 -7.83 -22.72 4.71
CA GLU A 27 -6.55 -23.41 4.91
C GLU A 27 -5.36 -22.46 5.19
N SER A 28 -5.60 -21.18 5.53
CA SER A 28 -4.50 -20.26 5.91
C SER A 28 -4.10 -20.39 7.37
N PHE A 29 -4.71 -21.30 8.15
CA PHE A 29 -4.41 -21.47 9.57
C PHE A 29 -2.99 -21.97 9.81
N LEU A 30 -2.51 -21.81 11.05
CA LEU A 30 -1.21 -22.34 11.47
C LEU A 30 -1.31 -23.85 11.70
N ASP A 31 -0.47 -24.63 11.04
CA ASP A 31 -0.28 -26.05 11.35
C ASP A 31 0.50 -26.25 12.68
N GLU A 32 0.73 -27.51 13.09
CA GLU A 32 1.41 -27.80 14.36
C GLU A 32 2.86 -27.30 14.42
N GLU A 33 3.59 -27.35 13.31
CA GLU A 33 4.97 -26.85 13.23
C GLU A 33 4.99 -25.33 13.21
N GLU A 34 4.11 -24.71 12.42
CA GLU A 34 3.96 -23.27 12.32
C GLU A 34 3.53 -22.66 13.66
N MET A 35 2.61 -23.30 14.39
CA MET A 35 2.23 -22.89 15.75
C MET A 35 3.42 -22.96 16.72
N ALA A 36 4.30 -23.95 16.59
CA ALA A 36 5.48 -24.08 17.44
C ALA A 36 6.54 -23.01 17.17
N GLU A 37 6.61 -22.50 15.94
CA GLU A 37 7.55 -21.45 15.51
C GLU A 37 6.95 -20.04 15.57
N PHE A 38 5.64 -19.91 15.79
CA PHE A 38 4.94 -18.62 15.75
C PHE A 38 5.42 -17.68 16.87
N THR A 39 5.75 -16.45 16.48
CA THR A 39 6.19 -15.40 17.41
C THR A 39 5.41 -14.12 17.20
N VAL A 40 5.17 -13.38 18.28
CA VAL A 40 4.51 -12.07 18.22
C VAL A 40 5.44 -11.09 17.50
N ASN A 41 4.99 -10.55 16.37
CA ASN A 41 5.79 -9.64 15.55
C ASN A 41 4.90 -8.69 14.73
N GLU A 42 5.50 -7.63 14.17
CA GLU A 42 4.78 -6.59 13.42
C GLU A 42 4.27 -7.04 12.04
N LYS A 43 4.79 -8.15 11.50
CA LYS A 43 4.33 -8.75 10.25
C LYS A 43 3.11 -9.66 10.46
N ASP A 44 2.76 -9.96 11.72
CA ASP A 44 1.65 -10.82 12.10
C ASP A 44 0.67 -10.17 13.09
N PRO A 45 0.19 -8.92 12.85
CA PRO A 45 -0.68 -8.25 13.80
C PRO A 45 -1.94 -9.08 14.03
N THR A 46 -2.19 -9.39 15.31
CA THR A 46 -3.24 -10.33 15.73
C THR A 46 -4.09 -9.70 16.83
N TYR A 47 -5.39 -9.68 16.62
CA TYR A 47 -6.39 -9.07 17.48
C TYR A 47 -7.27 -10.13 18.11
N LEU A 48 -7.48 -9.99 19.41
CA LEU A 48 -8.16 -10.97 20.24
C LEU A 48 -9.38 -10.30 20.88
N LEU A 49 -10.56 -10.87 20.65
CA LEU A 49 -11.82 -10.42 21.23
C LEU A 49 -12.18 -11.29 22.43
N TYR A 50 -12.24 -10.67 23.61
CA TYR A 50 -12.62 -11.33 24.85
C TYR A 50 -14.03 -10.93 25.27
N ASN A 51 -14.78 -11.92 25.75
CA ASN A 51 -15.96 -11.69 26.58
C ASN A 51 -15.63 -12.13 28.01
N GLU A 52 -15.57 -11.15 28.92
CA GLU A 52 -14.95 -11.32 30.24
C GLU A 52 -13.51 -11.87 30.08
N ASP A 53 -13.22 -13.06 30.60
CA ASP A 53 -11.90 -13.70 30.49
C ASP A 53 -11.83 -14.77 29.37
N LYS A 54 -12.91 -14.96 28.61
CA LYS A 54 -12.97 -15.96 27.55
C LYS A 54 -12.64 -15.34 26.19
N LEU A 55 -11.63 -15.88 25.50
CA LEU A 55 -11.35 -15.56 24.10
C LEU A 55 -12.49 -16.10 23.21
N ILE A 56 -13.16 -15.20 22.49
CA ILE A 56 -14.33 -15.52 21.65
C ILE A 56 -14.13 -15.20 20.17
N GLY A 57 -13.07 -14.48 19.78
CA GLY A 57 -12.79 -14.18 18.38
C GLY A 57 -11.36 -13.75 18.15
N VAL A 58 -10.88 -14.00 16.93
CA VAL A 58 -9.51 -13.74 16.49
C VAL A 58 -9.52 -13.14 15.08
N LEU A 59 -8.71 -12.09 14.89
CA LEU A 59 -8.34 -11.57 13.58
C LEU A 59 -6.81 -11.51 13.49
N SER A 60 -6.19 -12.34 12.65
CA SER A 60 -4.73 -12.38 12.44
C SER A 60 -4.40 -12.05 10.98
N ILE A 61 -3.47 -11.14 10.74
CA ILE A 61 -3.10 -10.65 9.40
C ILE A 61 -1.64 -11.00 9.11
N MET A 62 -1.35 -11.45 7.89
CA MET A 62 -0.01 -11.58 7.33
C MET A 62 0.34 -10.33 6.52
N TYR A 63 1.38 -9.64 6.96
CA TYR A 63 1.85 -8.35 6.47
C TYR A 63 3.38 -8.34 6.28
N ASP A 64 3.88 -9.33 5.54
CA ASP A 64 5.30 -9.43 5.19
C ASP A 64 5.66 -8.67 3.90
N ASP A 65 6.96 -8.67 3.57
CA ASP A 65 7.53 -7.95 2.43
C ASP A 65 6.90 -8.38 1.09
N TYR A 66 6.43 -9.62 0.96
CA TYR A 66 5.77 -10.11 -0.26
C TYR A 66 4.39 -9.49 -0.40
N TYR A 67 3.60 -9.45 0.68
CA TYR A 67 2.28 -8.83 0.68
C TYR A 67 2.37 -7.32 0.45
N VAL A 68 3.29 -6.63 1.12
CA VAL A 68 3.55 -5.18 0.94
C VAL A 68 3.94 -4.86 -0.50
N ALA A 69 4.83 -5.64 -1.11
CA ALA A 69 5.22 -5.47 -2.52
C ALA A 69 4.03 -5.63 -3.49
N GLY A 70 2.99 -6.37 -3.08
CA GLY A 70 1.73 -6.51 -3.81
C GLY A 70 0.66 -5.47 -3.47
N GLN A 71 0.98 -4.47 -2.64
CA GLN A 71 0.04 -3.48 -2.11
C GLN A 71 -1.19 -4.15 -1.47
N LYS A 72 -0.97 -5.22 -0.71
CA LYS A 72 -2.04 -5.99 -0.05
C LYS A 72 -1.56 -6.61 1.27
N ALA A 73 -2.47 -7.11 2.08
CA ALA A 73 -2.18 -8.03 3.19
C ALA A 73 -3.18 -9.18 3.17
N ARG A 74 -2.84 -10.32 3.78
CA ARG A 74 -3.73 -11.48 3.85
C ARG A 74 -4.23 -11.70 5.26
N ILE A 75 -5.54 -11.77 5.46
CA ILE A 75 -6.10 -12.19 6.73
C ILE A 75 -5.94 -13.71 6.81
N ARG A 76 -5.15 -14.16 7.78
CA ARG A 76 -4.89 -15.56 8.10
C ARG A 76 -6.10 -16.19 8.77
N ILE A 77 -6.65 -15.49 9.76
CA ILE A 77 -7.79 -15.94 10.56
C ILE A 77 -8.72 -14.74 10.72
N PHE A 78 -10.00 -14.90 10.39
CA PHE A 78 -11.05 -13.99 10.80
C PHE A 78 -12.25 -14.80 11.27
N HIS A 79 -12.27 -15.12 12.57
CA HIS A 79 -13.24 -16.06 13.12
C HIS A 79 -13.70 -15.63 14.51
N CYS A 80 -15.00 -15.78 14.77
CA CYS A 80 -15.58 -15.71 16.11
C CYS A 80 -16.31 -17.03 16.39
N ILE A 81 -16.32 -17.46 17.66
CA ILE A 81 -16.99 -18.72 18.09
C ILE A 81 -18.47 -18.72 17.70
N GLU A 82 -19.09 -17.53 17.67
CA GLU A 82 -20.46 -17.32 17.23
C GLU A 82 -20.47 -16.36 16.04
N ASP A 83 -21.30 -16.67 15.03
CA ASP A 83 -21.50 -15.88 13.81
C ASP A 83 -22.34 -14.62 14.08
N ILE A 84 -21.81 -13.74 14.93
CA ILE A 84 -22.42 -12.47 15.33
C ILE A 84 -21.68 -11.34 14.64
N ARG A 85 -22.36 -10.63 13.72
CA ARG A 85 -21.80 -9.55 12.91
C ARG A 85 -21.05 -8.50 13.73
N GLU A 86 -21.58 -8.13 14.89
CA GLU A 86 -20.99 -7.13 15.79
C GLU A 86 -19.62 -7.54 16.31
N HIS A 87 -19.37 -8.84 16.54
CA HIS A 87 -18.07 -9.34 17.00
C HIS A 87 -17.01 -9.19 15.91
N TYR A 88 -17.35 -9.56 14.67
CA TYR A 88 -16.48 -9.39 13.52
C TYR A 88 -16.22 -7.90 13.22
N GLN A 89 -17.25 -7.06 13.35
CA GLN A 89 -17.12 -5.60 13.20
C GLN A 89 -16.13 -5.02 14.21
N LEU A 90 -16.21 -5.46 15.48
CA LEU A 90 -15.28 -5.03 16.54
C LEU A 90 -13.83 -5.37 16.18
N LEU A 91 -13.55 -6.62 15.81
CA LEU A 91 -12.20 -7.06 15.41
C LEU A 91 -11.67 -6.30 14.20
N LEU A 92 -12.47 -6.17 13.14
CA LEU A 92 -12.07 -5.43 11.93
C LEU A 92 -11.80 -3.96 12.24
N SER A 93 -12.68 -3.32 13.02
CA SER A 93 -12.52 -1.91 13.41
C SER A 93 -11.27 -1.66 14.24
N ALA A 94 -10.77 -2.66 14.97
CA ALA A 94 -9.52 -2.57 15.72
C ALA A 94 -8.28 -2.78 14.85
N ALA A 95 -8.39 -3.54 13.75
CA ALA A 95 -7.30 -3.80 12.82
C ALA A 95 -7.07 -2.66 11.81
N LEU A 96 -8.15 -2.05 11.29
CA LEU A 96 -8.07 -1.01 10.26
C LEU A 96 -7.27 0.27 10.64
N PRO A 97 -7.18 0.70 11.90
CA PRO A 97 -6.37 1.85 12.28
C PRO A 97 -4.85 1.64 12.18
N VAL A 98 -4.35 0.42 11.93
CA VAL A 98 -2.91 0.18 11.75
C VAL A 98 -2.41 0.77 10.44
N GLU A 99 -1.18 1.28 10.45
CA GLU A 99 -0.46 1.72 9.25
C GLU A 99 -0.12 0.52 8.36
N PHE A 100 -1.12 0.06 7.60
CA PHE A 100 -0.86 -0.74 6.43
C PHE A 100 -0.63 0.19 5.23
N ASP A 101 0.55 0.09 4.62
CA ASP A 101 0.84 0.74 3.34
C ASP A 101 0.41 -0.19 2.18
N ILE A 102 -0.89 -0.46 2.14
CA ILE A 102 -1.51 -1.39 1.19
C ILE A 102 -2.84 -0.84 0.69
N ASP A 103 -3.30 -1.37 -0.43
CA ASP A 103 -4.59 -1.01 -1.02
C ASP A 103 -5.74 -1.88 -0.51
N ARG A 104 -5.47 -3.10 -0.06
CA ARG A 104 -6.53 -4.04 0.32
C ARG A 104 -6.08 -5.14 1.28
N LEU A 105 -7.04 -5.62 2.08
CA LEU A 105 -6.95 -6.89 2.80
C LEU A 105 -7.61 -7.98 1.96
N GLU A 106 -6.95 -9.12 1.80
CA GLU A 106 -7.49 -10.30 1.13
C GLU A 106 -7.70 -11.42 2.16
N MET A 107 -8.76 -12.21 2.02
CA MET A 107 -8.94 -13.42 2.79
C MET A 107 -9.57 -14.49 1.91
N PHE A 108 -9.42 -15.75 2.28
CA PHE A 108 -10.11 -16.84 1.60
C PHE A 108 -11.11 -17.44 2.57
N LEU A 109 -12.24 -17.87 2.04
CA LEU A 109 -13.28 -18.57 2.80
C LEU A 109 -13.79 -19.73 1.95
N PRO A 110 -13.85 -20.95 2.50
CA PRO A 110 -14.46 -22.07 1.83
C PRO A 110 -15.95 -21.81 1.55
N ASP A 111 -16.47 -22.35 0.46
CA ASP A 111 -17.89 -22.18 0.07
C ASP A 111 -18.87 -22.77 1.10
N LYS A 112 -18.39 -23.71 1.94
CA LYS A 112 -19.17 -24.33 3.03
C LYS A 112 -19.45 -23.40 4.22
N VAL A 113 -18.74 -22.27 4.35
CA VAL A 113 -18.85 -21.33 5.49
C VAL A 113 -19.74 -20.12 5.12
N SER A 114 -20.97 -20.35 4.65
CA SER A 114 -21.82 -19.30 4.07
C SER A 114 -22.21 -18.19 5.06
N GLY A 115 -22.37 -18.51 6.35
CA GLY A 115 -22.73 -17.52 7.39
C GLY A 115 -21.66 -16.44 7.55
N VAL A 116 -20.39 -16.85 7.69
CA VAL A 116 -19.25 -15.93 7.76
C VAL A 116 -19.09 -15.16 6.45
N GLN A 117 -19.30 -15.79 5.28
CA GLN A 117 -19.26 -15.10 4.00
C GLN A 117 -20.29 -13.97 3.89
N ASP A 118 -21.49 -14.13 4.47
CA ASP A 118 -22.49 -13.06 4.46
C ASP A 118 -22.13 -11.95 5.45
N ILE A 119 -21.62 -12.30 6.63
CA ILE A 119 -21.12 -11.33 7.62
C ILE A 119 -20.02 -10.45 7.01
N VAL A 120 -19.01 -11.03 6.37
CA VAL A 120 -17.90 -10.24 5.83
C VAL A 120 -18.32 -9.37 4.65
N LYS A 121 -19.29 -9.81 3.83
CA LYS A 121 -19.91 -8.95 2.80
C LYS A 121 -20.60 -7.75 3.44
N ASP A 122 -21.36 -7.98 4.52
CA ASP A 122 -22.03 -6.91 5.28
C ASP A 122 -21.05 -5.98 6.01
N LEU A 123 -19.80 -6.40 6.19
CA LEU A 123 -18.71 -5.57 6.71
C LEU A 123 -17.96 -4.81 5.61
N GLY A 124 -18.27 -5.04 4.33
CA GLY A 124 -17.69 -4.32 3.19
C GLY A 124 -16.66 -5.10 2.40
N PHE A 125 -16.47 -6.40 2.66
CA PHE A 125 -15.67 -7.24 1.78
C PHE A 125 -16.44 -7.52 0.48
N SER A 126 -15.72 -7.53 -0.64
CA SER A 126 -16.25 -7.85 -1.96
C SER A 126 -15.65 -9.15 -2.47
N TYR A 127 -16.44 -9.93 -3.22
CA TYR A 127 -15.94 -11.13 -3.90
C TYR A 127 -14.90 -10.74 -4.96
N TYR A 128 -13.77 -11.45 -5.00
CA TYR A 128 -12.68 -11.17 -5.93
C TYR A 128 -12.45 -12.27 -6.97
N ARG A 129 -12.34 -13.53 -6.52
CA ARG A 129 -12.16 -14.73 -7.37
C ARG A 129 -12.49 -16.00 -6.59
N THR A 130 -12.67 -17.10 -7.30
CA THR A 130 -12.75 -18.45 -6.72
C THR A 130 -11.53 -19.25 -7.14
N SER A 131 -10.98 -20.05 -6.22
CA SER A 131 -9.91 -21.00 -6.49
C SER A 131 -10.40 -22.42 -6.22
N TYR A 132 -10.11 -23.34 -7.14
CA TYR A 132 -10.36 -24.76 -6.96
C TYR A 132 -9.10 -25.45 -6.50
N VAL A 133 -9.19 -26.12 -5.35
CA VAL A 133 -8.22 -27.14 -4.94
C VAL A 133 -8.55 -28.39 -5.73
N MET A 134 -7.59 -28.90 -6.49
CA MET A 134 -7.76 -30.08 -7.34
C MET A 134 -6.78 -31.17 -6.96
N VAL A 135 -7.25 -32.41 -6.94
CA VAL A 135 -6.44 -33.58 -6.59
C VAL A 135 -6.50 -34.64 -7.68
N ARG A 136 -5.39 -35.35 -7.85
CA ARG A 136 -5.24 -36.50 -8.73
C ARG A 136 -4.83 -37.70 -7.88
N LYS A 137 -5.82 -38.45 -7.38
CA LYS A 137 -5.62 -39.60 -6.47
C LYS A 137 -5.67 -40.95 -7.19
N GLY A 138 -4.76 -41.86 -6.86
CA GLY A 138 -4.81 -43.26 -7.26
C GLY A 138 -4.83 -43.50 -8.78
N LYS A 139 -4.27 -42.58 -9.56
CA LYS A 139 -4.22 -42.68 -11.03
C LYS A 139 -2.84 -43.19 -11.49
N ASP A 140 -2.80 -43.79 -12.67
CA ASP A 140 -1.59 -44.38 -13.25
C ASP A 140 -0.42 -43.40 -13.38
N ARG A 141 0.79 -43.95 -13.48
CA ARG A 141 2.01 -43.18 -13.77
C ARG A 141 1.90 -42.46 -15.12
N VAL A 142 2.45 -41.26 -15.17
CA VAL A 142 2.56 -40.47 -16.40
C VAL A 142 4.04 -40.22 -16.69
N THR A 143 4.36 -40.05 -17.97
CA THR A 143 5.70 -39.70 -18.41
C THR A 143 5.60 -38.48 -19.30
N ALA A 144 6.41 -37.47 -19.03
CA ALA A 144 6.48 -36.28 -19.88
C ALA A 144 7.18 -36.61 -21.20
N ASN A 145 6.66 -36.08 -22.31
CA ASN A 145 7.28 -36.20 -23.62
C ASN A 145 7.37 -34.84 -24.29
N PHE A 146 8.49 -34.15 -24.07
CA PHE A 146 8.73 -32.82 -24.61
C PHE A 146 9.03 -32.86 -26.13
N PRO A 147 8.48 -31.93 -26.93
CA PRO A 147 8.85 -31.80 -28.33
C PRO A 147 10.34 -31.50 -28.52
N VAL A 148 10.86 -31.82 -29.70
CA VAL A 148 12.27 -31.54 -30.05
C VAL A 148 12.63 -30.08 -29.79
N GLY A 149 13.75 -29.88 -29.08
CA GLY A 149 14.28 -28.57 -28.71
C GLY A 149 13.84 -28.10 -27.33
N TYR A 150 12.90 -28.78 -26.68
CA TYR A 150 12.54 -28.52 -25.29
C TYR A 150 13.24 -29.49 -24.34
N GLU A 151 13.78 -28.96 -23.25
CA GLU A 151 14.48 -29.74 -22.23
C GLU A 151 14.19 -29.16 -20.84
N LEU A 152 13.76 -30.01 -19.91
CA LEU A 152 13.49 -29.60 -18.53
C LEU A 152 14.73 -29.90 -17.67
N LYS A 153 15.21 -28.91 -16.91
CA LYS A 153 16.42 -29.03 -16.09
C LYS A 153 16.16 -28.52 -14.67
N PRO A 154 16.74 -29.13 -13.63
CA PRO A 154 16.77 -28.57 -12.29
C PRO A 154 17.36 -27.15 -12.29
N LEU A 155 16.80 -26.29 -11.44
CA LEU A 155 17.33 -24.95 -11.18
C LEU A 155 18.75 -25.04 -10.62
N VAL A 156 19.66 -24.22 -11.14
CA VAL A 156 21.00 -24.05 -10.60
C VAL A 156 21.06 -22.74 -9.82
N VAL A 157 21.34 -22.86 -8.52
CA VAL A 157 21.50 -21.73 -7.58
C VAL A 157 22.68 -20.85 -8.00
N ASP A 158 22.57 -19.55 -7.71
CA ASP A 158 23.49 -18.48 -8.09
C ASP A 158 23.64 -18.29 -9.60
N ARG A 159 22.68 -18.77 -10.39
CA ARG A 159 22.70 -18.70 -11.86
C ARG A 159 21.32 -18.44 -12.48
N ASP A 160 20.32 -19.21 -12.06
CA ASP A 160 19.03 -19.29 -12.76
C ASP A 160 17.91 -18.46 -12.10
N GLU A 161 18.13 -17.89 -10.91
CA GLU A 161 17.09 -17.23 -10.11
C GLU A 161 16.45 -16.05 -10.83
N GLU A 162 17.24 -15.24 -11.52
CA GLU A 162 16.76 -14.09 -12.30
C GLU A 162 15.88 -14.55 -13.47
N ALA A 163 16.29 -15.62 -14.17
CA ALA A 163 15.51 -16.19 -15.27
C ALA A 163 14.19 -16.79 -14.76
N TYR A 164 14.23 -17.50 -13.64
CA TYR A 164 13.04 -18.07 -13.01
C TYR A 164 12.05 -16.96 -12.60
N ALA A 165 12.54 -15.91 -11.92
CA ALA A 165 11.74 -14.76 -11.52
C ALA A 165 11.11 -14.07 -12.73
N PHE A 166 11.90 -13.81 -13.77
CA PHE A 166 11.43 -13.19 -15.01
C PHE A 166 10.28 -13.99 -15.65
N ILE A 167 10.47 -15.30 -15.86
CA ILE A 167 9.47 -16.15 -16.52
C ILE A 167 8.18 -16.21 -15.69
N ARG A 168 8.28 -16.44 -14.38
CA ARG A 168 7.13 -16.49 -13.47
C ARG A 168 6.37 -15.16 -13.52
N ASN A 169 7.06 -14.04 -13.35
CA ASN A 169 6.43 -12.72 -13.31
C ASN A 169 5.75 -12.39 -14.64
N LYS A 170 6.43 -12.67 -15.77
CA LYS A 170 5.88 -12.42 -17.10
C LYS A 170 4.66 -13.28 -17.40
N ALA A 171 4.69 -14.56 -17.02
CA ALA A 171 3.59 -15.49 -17.27
C ALA A 171 2.35 -15.20 -16.40
N PHE A 172 2.54 -14.64 -15.20
CA PHE A 172 1.46 -14.35 -14.24
C PHE A 172 1.12 -12.88 -14.08
N GLU A 173 1.67 -11.98 -14.92
CA GLU A 173 1.42 -10.53 -14.82
C GLU A 173 -0.08 -10.18 -14.81
N ASN A 174 -0.90 -10.94 -15.54
CA ASN A 174 -2.35 -10.74 -15.65
C ASN A 174 -3.18 -11.78 -14.87
N LEU A 175 -2.54 -12.69 -14.12
CA LEU A 175 -3.24 -13.74 -13.37
C LEU A 175 -3.69 -13.20 -12.00
N LYS A 176 -5.01 -13.05 -11.82
CA LYS A 176 -5.61 -12.62 -10.54
C LYS A 176 -5.06 -13.40 -9.35
N GLY A 177 -4.54 -12.68 -8.35
CA GLY A 177 -3.98 -13.23 -7.12
C GLY A 177 -2.50 -13.60 -7.18
N SER A 178 -1.88 -13.58 -8.36
CA SER A 178 -0.47 -13.95 -8.56
C SER A 178 0.39 -12.82 -9.16
N GLN A 179 -0.14 -11.59 -9.20
CA GLN A 179 0.53 -10.46 -9.86
C GLN A 179 1.72 -9.89 -9.08
N THR A 180 1.82 -10.13 -7.77
CA THR A 180 2.96 -9.69 -6.95
C THR A 180 4.25 -10.24 -7.57
N PRO A 181 5.19 -9.40 -8.03
CA PRO A 181 6.42 -9.86 -8.63
C PRO A 181 7.35 -10.49 -7.59
N ILE A 182 8.12 -11.49 -8.00
CA ILE A 182 9.21 -12.07 -7.21
C ILE A 182 10.56 -11.62 -7.76
N ASN A 183 11.57 -11.50 -6.89
CA ASN A 183 12.96 -11.22 -7.27
C ASN A 183 13.85 -12.44 -7.01
N LYS A 184 15.15 -12.33 -7.31
CA LYS A 184 16.11 -13.43 -7.14
C LYS A 184 16.23 -13.87 -5.68
N GLU A 185 16.13 -12.94 -4.73
CA GLU A 185 16.19 -13.23 -3.29
C GLU A 185 15.00 -14.08 -2.85
N ILE A 186 13.80 -13.79 -3.35
CA ILE A 186 12.60 -14.61 -3.10
C ILE A 186 12.77 -15.98 -3.76
N VAL A 187 13.26 -16.06 -5.00
CA VAL A 187 13.50 -17.35 -5.65
C VAL A 187 14.50 -18.20 -4.86
N HIS A 188 15.56 -17.59 -4.36
CA HIS A 188 16.54 -18.26 -3.50
C HIS A 188 15.90 -18.78 -2.19
N LYS A 189 15.00 -18.01 -1.56
CA LYS A 189 14.22 -18.48 -0.41
C LYS A 189 13.32 -19.67 -0.78
N LEU A 190 12.62 -19.60 -1.91
CA LEU A 190 11.75 -20.68 -2.41
C LEU A 190 12.51 -21.98 -2.71
N PHE A 191 13.79 -21.88 -3.10
CA PHE A 191 14.69 -23.02 -3.33
C PHE A 191 15.12 -23.69 -2.03
N ASN A 192 15.26 -22.92 -0.95
CA ASN A 192 15.64 -23.42 0.38
C ASN A 192 14.43 -23.78 1.25
N ASP A 193 13.22 -23.78 0.68
CA ASP A 193 12.00 -24.20 1.36
C ASP A 193 12.12 -25.66 1.80
N LYS A 194 11.84 -25.94 3.08
CA LYS A 194 11.93 -27.29 3.66
C LYS A 194 10.97 -28.28 3.00
N TRP A 195 9.88 -27.79 2.40
CA TRP A 195 8.88 -28.59 1.71
C TRP A 195 9.22 -28.85 0.24
N LEU A 196 10.31 -28.27 -0.29
CA LEU A 196 10.67 -28.47 -1.69
C LEU A 196 11.03 -29.93 -1.96
N LEU A 197 10.41 -30.53 -2.98
CA LEU A 197 10.78 -31.88 -3.40
C LEU A 197 12.21 -31.90 -3.95
N LYS A 198 12.84 -33.07 -3.95
CA LYS A 198 14.14 -33.21 -4.61
C LYS A 198 13.99 -32.86 -6.08
N GLU A 199 14.85 -31.95 -6.56
CA GLU A 199 14.76 -31.36 -7.91
C GLU A 199 13.44 -30.63 -8.19
N GLY A 200 12.74 -30.20 -7.14
CA GLY A 200 11.40 -29.62 -7.16
C GLY A 200 11.28 -28.32 -7.94
N MET A 201 12.36 -27.53 -8.05
CA MET A 201 12.40 -26.33 -8.90
C MET A 201 13.13 -26.62 -10.20
N GLN A 202 12.45 -26.41 -11.33
CA GLN A 202 12.98 -26.69 -12.67
C GLN A 202 12.68 -25.56 -13.65
N LEU A 203 13.59 -25.36 -14.61
CA LEU A 203 13.39 -24.49 -15.77
C LEU A 203 13.22 -25.33 -17.03
N LEU A 204 12.21 -25.00 -17.83
CA LEU A 204 12.06 -25.54 -19.18
C LEU A 204 12.84 -24.66 -20.15
N TRP A 205 13.79 -25.27 -20.86
CA TRP A 205 14.61 -24.63 -21.86
C TRP A 205 14.07 -24.92 -23.25
N TYR A 206 14.00 -23.91 -24.11
CA TYR A 206 13.85 -24.09 -25.54
C TYR A 206 15.16 -23.68 -26.21
N LYS A 207 15.92 -24.68 -26.70
CA LYS A 207 17.32 -24.49 -27.09
C LYS A 207 18.12 -23.92 -25.91
N ASP A 208 18.71 -22.73 -26.08
CA ASP A 208 19.55 -22.07 -25.08
C ASP A 208 18.81 -21.00 -24.25
N SER A 209 17.48 -20.92 -24.38
CA SER A 209 16.67 -19.91 -23.68
C SER A 209 15.72 -20.57 -22.68
N PRO A 210 15.65 -20.10 -21.42
CA PRO A 210 14.66 -20.58 -20.47
C PRO A 210 13.30 -19.95 -20.77
N VAL A 211 12.25 -20.77 -20.82
CA VAL A 211 10.92 -20.38 -21.33
C VAL A 211 9.76 -20.84 -20.45
N GLY A 212 10.05 -21.64 -19.42
CA GLY A 212 9.04 -22.13 -18.48
C GLY A 212 9.64 -22.45 -17.12
N VAL A 213 8.76 -22.52 -16.12
CA VAL A 213 9.12 -22.86 -14.74
C VAL A 213 8.15 -23.89 -14.19
N LEU A 214 8.67 -24.76 -13.33
CA LEU A 214 7.92 -25.73 -12.56
C LEU A 214 8.45 -25.73 -11.13
N ARG A 215 7.54 -25.68 -10.15
CA ARG A 215 7.87 -25.91 -8.74
C ARG A 215 6.95 -26.96 -8.15
N MET A 216 7.56 -27.97 -7.55
CA MET A 216 6.90 -29.05 -6.84
C MET A 216 7.32 -29.05 -5.37
N ILE A 217 6.36 -29.05 -4.46
CA ILE A 217 6.57 -29.16 -3.01
C ILE A 217 5.80 -30.36 -2.45
N HIS A 218 6.15 -30.78 -1.25
CA HIS A 218 5.36 -31.68 -0.42
C HIS A 218 4.23 -30.87 0.23
N GLU A 219 3.03 -31.40 0.21
CA GLU A 219 1.84 -30.80 0.84
C GLU A 219 1.04 -31.91 1.52
N SER A 220 0.49 -31.63 2.69
CA SER A 220 -0.23 -32.61 3.49
C SER A 220 -1.52 -32.01 4.04
N ASP A 221 -2.62 -32.74 3.93
CA ASP A 221 -3.90 -32.37 4.55
C ASP A 221 -4.53 -33.58 5.28
N ASP A 222 -5.70 -33.39 5.88
CA ASP A 222 -6.45 -34.46 6.55
C ASP A 222 -6.86 -35.61 5.60
N THR A 223 -6.69 -35.44 4.29
CA THR A 223 -7.09 -36.38 3.24
C THR A 223 -5.92 -37.10 2.57
N GLY A 224 -4.67 -36.75 2.90
CA GLY A 224 -3.46 -37.47 2.47
C GLY A 224 -2.21 -36.61 2.28
N GLU A 225 -1.18 -37.25 1.72
CA GLU A 225 0.11 -36.64 1.34
C GLU A 225 0.17 -36.43 -0.18
N TYR A 226 0.64 -35.27 -0.63
CA TYR A 226 0.63 -34.88 -2.03
C TYR A 226 1.96 -34.30 -2.49
N SER A 227 2.25 -34.57 -3.77
CA SER A 227 3.08 -33.63 -4.54
C SER A 227 2.22 -32.45 -4.97
N PHE A 228 2.59 -31.24 -4.58
CA PHE A 228 1.84 -30.03 -4.89
C PHE A 228 2.50 -29.24 -6.02
N VAL A 229 1.72 -28.98 -7.07
CA VAL A 229 2.13 -28.11 -8.17
C VAL A 229 1.94 -26.66 -7.71
N ALA A 230 3.04 -26.00 -7.36
CA ALA A 230 3.05 -24.59 -7.00
C ALA A 230 3.07 -23.73 -8.30
N PRO A 231 4.05 -22.86 -8.64
CA PRO A 231 4.03 -22.27 -9.99
C PRO A 231 4.36 -23.29 -11.09
N ILE A 232 3.44 -23.44 -12.04
CA ILE A 232 3.68 -24.02 -13.37
C ILE A 232 3.38 -22.93 -14.42
N ALA A 233 4.39 -22.53 -15.19
CA ALA A 233 4.24 -21.40 -16.11
C ALA A 233 5.10 -21.51 -17.36
N LEU A 234 4.65 -20.86 -18.43
CA LEU A 234 5.36 -20.71 -19.69
C LEU A 234 5.28 -19.24 -20.14
N LEU A 235 6.34 -18.74 -20.76
CA LEU A 235 6.30 -17.46 -21.46
C LEU A 235 5.18 -17.47 -22.54
N PRO A 236 4.45 -16.36 -22.73
CA PRO A 236 3.29 -16.29 -23.62
C PRO A 236 3.51 -16.89 -25.02
N GLU A 237 4.66 -16.65 -25.63
CA GLU A 237 5.05 -17.13 -26.96
C GLU A 237 5.22 -18.65 -27.07
N HIS A 238 5.32 -19.37 -25.94
CA HIS A 238 5.38 -20.84 -25.87
C HIS A 238 4.06 -21.48 -25.41
N GLN A 239 3.02 -20.70 -25.13
CA GLN A 239 1.70 -21.21 -24.75
C GLN A 239 0.92 -21.73 -25.98
N GLY A 240 -0.18 -22.46 -25.74
CA GLY A 240 -1.07 -22.98 -26.81
C GLY A 240 -0.51 -24.13 -27.65
N LYS A 241 0.73 -24.58 -27.39
CA LYS A 241 1.44 -25.63 -28.17
C LYS A 241 1.42 -27.02 -27.52
N GLY A 242 0.61 -27.20 -26.47
CA GLY A 242 0.56 -28.44 -25.68
C GLY A 242 1.70 -28.62 -24.65
N ILE A 243 2.67 -27.71 -24.60
CA ILE A 243 3.85 -27.79 -23.73
C ILE A 243 3.48 -27.76 -22.25
N GLY A 244 2.50 -26.95 -21.85
CA GLY A 244 2.06 -26.88 -20.45
C GLY A 244 1.53 -28.22 -19.93
N ARG A 245 0.94 -29.04 -20.81
CA ARG A 245 0.49 -30.39 -20.46
C ARG A 245 1.67 -31.33 -20.20
N GLU A 246 2.72 -31.24 -20.99
CA GLU A 246 3.93 -32.05 -20.79
C GLU A 246 4.71 -31.58 -19.55
N LEU A 247 4.72 -30.28 -19.26
CA LEU A 247 5.29 -29.73 -18.03
C LEU A 247 4.52 -30.19 -16.78
N LEU A 248 3.19 -30.25 -16.84
CA LEU A 248 2.36 -30.80 -15.76
C LEU A 248 2.66 -32.30 -15.53
N LYS A 249 2.78 -33.10 -16.60
CA LYS A 249 3.16 -34.51 -16.47
C LYS A 249 4.53 -34.66 -15.83
N ALA A 250 5.49 -33.79 -16.17
CA ALA A 250 6.81 -33.81 -15.56
C ALA A 250 6.73 -33.54 -14.05
N GLY A 251 5.88 -32.61 -13.61
CA GLY A 251 5.61 -32.37 -12.20
C GLY A 251 5.02 -33.59 -11.47
N ILE A 252 4.02 -34.24 -12.06
CA ILE A 252 3.43 -35.46 -11.50
C ILE A 252 4.47 -36.58 -11.44
N GLU A 253 5.27 -36.75 -12.49
CA GLU A 253 6.35 -37.74 -12.56
C GLU A 253 7.42 -37.47 -11.48
N LEU A 254 7.76 -36.20 -11.25
CA LEU A 254 8.68 -35.79 -10.19
C LEU A 254 8.12 -36.09 -8.80
N GLY A 255 6.83 -35.85 -8.57
CA GLY A 255 6.15 -36.25 -7.33
C GLY A 255 6.28 -37.76 -7.08
N GLN A 256 6.00 -38.57 -8.10
CA GLN A 256 6.11 -40.03 -8.04
C GLN A 256 7.53 -40.53 -7.78
N GLN A 257 8.54 -39.80 -8.28
CA GLN A 257 9.96 -40.09 -8.00
C GLN A 257 10.37 -39.71 -6.58
N ASN A 258 9.60 -38.84 -5.92
CA ASN A 258 9.74 -38.46 -4.51
C ASN A 258 8.74 -39.22 -3.60
N ASP A 259 8.29 -40.41 -4.03
CA ASP A 259 7.36 -41.29 -3.30
C ASP A 259 5.96 -40.70 -3.01
N LEU A 260 5.58 -39.60 -3.70
CA LEU A 260 4.26 -38.97 -3.62
C LEU A 260 3.45 -39.30 -4.87
N ASN A 261 2.60 -40.32 -4.80
CA ASN A 261 1.83 -40.79 -5.95
C ASN A 261 0.62 -39.91 -6.29
N ASP A 262 0.05 -39.26 -5.27
CA ASP A 262 -1.07 -38.35 -5.42
C ASP A 262 -0.53 -36.92 -5.63
N CYS A 263 -1.26 -36.15 -6.42
CA CYS A 263 -0.83 -34.80 -6.81
C CYS A 263 -1.95 -33.80 -6.57
N MET A 264 -1.61 -32.64 -6.02
CA MET A 264 -2.53 -31.55 -5.72
C MET A 264 -2.09 -30.26 -6.43
N LEU A 265 -3.06 -29.41 -6.76
CA LEU A 265 -2.81 -28.06 -7.25
C LEU A 265 -3.97 -27.13 -6.93
N VAL A 266 -3.73 -25.83 -7.07
CA VAL A 266 -4.77 -24.80 -6.99
C VAL A 266 -4.87 -24.06 -8.32
N VAL A 267 -6.09 -23.82 -8.78
CA VAL A 267 -6.36 -23.08 -10.02
C VAL A 267 -7.50 -22.08 -9.85
N ASN A 268 -7.37 -20.89 -10.44
CA ASN A 268 -8.48 -19.93 -10.51
C ASN A 268 -9.62 -20.50 -11.34
N ALA A 269 -10.85 -20.39 -10.86
CA ALA A 269 -12.05 -20.86 -11.55
C ALA A 269 -12.20 -20.21 -12.94
N GLU A 270 -11.76 -18.96 -13.08
CA GLU A 270 -11.81 -18.19 -14.33
C GLU A 270 -10.74 -18.63 -15.36
N ASN A 271 -9.75 -19.43 -14.95
CA ASN A 271 -8.74 -19.97 -15.87
C ASN A 271 -9.24 -21.28 -16.52
N GLU A 272 -10.26 -21.15 -17.37
CA GLU A 272 -10.92 -22.28 -18.04
C GLU A 272 -9.94 -23.17 -18.83
N GLN A 273 -8.90 -22.56 -19.42
CA GLN A 273 -7.89 -23.29 -20.17
C GLN A 273 -7.07 -24.22 -19.28
N ALA A 274 -6.54 -23.71 -18.15
CA ALA A 274 -5.79 -24.52 -17.20
C ALA A 274 -6.70 -25.55 -16.53
N LEU A 275 -7.91 -25.16 -16.13
CA LEU A 275 -8.90 -26.06 -15.54
C LEU A 275 -9.21 -27.24 -16.46
N SER A 276 -9.48 -26.98 -17.75
CA SER A 276 -9.71 -28.05 -18.75
C SER A 276 -8.49 -28.96 -18.92
N MET A 277 -7.27 -28.40 -18.87
CA MET A 277 -6.03 -29.18 -18.94
C MET A 277 -5.86 -30.09 -17.73
N TYR A 278 -6.12 -29.60 -16.52
CA TYR A 278 -6.02 -30.38 -15.28
C TYR A 278 -7.07 -31.50 -15.25
N GLN A 279 -8.33 -31.22 -15.57
CA GLN A 279 -9.38 -32.25 -15.65
C GLN A 279 -9.03 -33.35 -16.66
N LYS A 280 -8.54 -32.99 -17.85
CA LYS A 280 -8.07 -33.96 -18.86
C LYS A 280 -6.84 -34.75 -18.43
N SER A 281 -6.13 -34.29 -17.40
CA SER A 281 -4.96 -34.96 -16.81
C SER A 281 -5.33 -35.81 -15.58
N GLY A 282 -6.62 -35.91 -15.28
CA GLY A 282 -7.16 -36.78 -14.23
C GLY A 282 -7.30 -36.11 -12.87
N PHE A 283 -7.21 -34.78 -12.80
CA PHE A 283 -7.52 -34.02 -11.59
C PHE A 283 -9.03 -33.84 -11.43
N GLU A 284 -9.49 -33.95 -10.20
CA GLU A 284 -10.87 -33.74 -9.78
C GLU A 284 -10.89 -32.62 -8.72
N THR A 285 -11.92 -31.77 -8.73
CA THR A 285 -12.06 -30.69 -7.74
C THR A 285 -12.36 -31.29 -6.37
N LEU A 286 -11.50 -31.01 -5.40
CA LEU A 286 -11.68 -31.39 -4.00
C LEU A 286 -12.52 -30.35 -3.26
N GLU A 287 -12.10 -29.08 -3.38
CA GLU A 287 -12.71 -27.96 -2.67
C GLU A 287 -12.71 -26.69 -3.54
N SER A 288 -13.62 -25.78 -3.20
CA SER A 288 -13.75 -24.45 -3.78
C SER A 288 -13.63 -23.42 -2.67
N VAL A 289 -12.72 -22.47 -2.85
CA VAL A 289 -12.41 -21.43 -1.87
C VAL A 289 -12.55 -20.07 -2.54
N SER A 290 -13.37 -19.22 -1.95
CA SER A 290 -13.68 -17.88 -2.46
C SER A 290 -12.79 -16.85 -1.78
N CYS A 291 -12.13 -16.01 -2.58
CA CYS A 291 -11.33 -14.89 -2.12
C CYS A 291 -12.19 -13.64 -1.99
N PHE A 292 -12.17 -13.03 -0.80
CA PHE A 292 -12.85 -11.79 -0.48
C PHE A 292 -11.82 -10.70 -0.22
N VAL A 293 -12.12 -9.48 -0.68
CA VAL A 293 -11.22 -8.33 -0.54
C VAL A 293 -11.92 -7.15 0.11
N PHE A 294 -11.25 -6.55 1.08
CA PHE A 294 -11.64 -5.28 1.69
C PHE A 294 -10.69 -4.20 1.17
N ASN A 295 -11.22 -3.29 0.36
CA ASN A 295 -10.43 -2.21 -0.20
C ASN A 295 -10.30 -1.09 0.83
N LEU A 296 -9.07 -0.70 1.12
CA LEU A 296 -8.77 0.47 1.92
C LEU A 296 -8.84 1.71 1.03
N LEU A 297 -9.47 2.77 1.55
CA LEU A 297 -9.62 4.03 0.85
C LEU A 297 -8.45 4.95 1.19
N ASP A 298 -7.99 5.74 0.23
CA ASP A 298 -7.08 6.83 0.54
C ASP A 298 -7.87 7.94 1.26
N GLU A 299 -7.29 8.55 2.30
CA GLU A 299 -7.95 9.61 3.07
C GLU A 299 -8.42 10.75 2.16
N ASP A 300 -7.54 11.20 1.25
CA ASP A 300 -7.82 12.24 0.25
C ASP A 300 -9.07 11.93 -0.58
N GLN A 301 -9.27 10.68 -1.03
CA GLN A 301 -10.43 10.31 -1.84
C GLN A 301 -11.75 10.44 -1.06
N VAL A 302 -11.73 10.09 0.23
CA VAL A 302 -12.90 10.22 1.10
C VAL A 302 -13.19 11.69 1.38
N LEU A 303 -12.16 12.48 1.67
CA LEU A 303 -12.32 13.91 1.94
C LEU A 303 -12.78 14.67 0.69
N ASP A 304 -12.18 14.43 -0.48
CA ASP A 304 -12.56 15.06 -1.74
C ASP A 304 -14.04 14.81 -2.08
N HIS A 305 -14.52 13.59 -1.87
CA HIS A 305 -15.93 13.27 -2.12
C HIS A 305 -16.86 13.96 -1.10
N ALA A 306 -16.45 14.04 0.16
CA ALA A 306 -17.20 14.78 1.16
C ALA A 306 -17.27 16.27 0.85
N ILE A 307 -16.15 16.88 0.43
CA ILE A 307 -16.10 18.29 -0.03
C ILE A 307 -17.02 18.49 -1.23
N PHE A 308 -16.98 17.59 -2.23
CA PHE A 308 -17.88 17.65 -3.38
C PHE A 308 -19.36 17.63 -2.98
N LEU A 309 -19.74 16.84 -1.98
CA LEU A 309 -21.09 16.81 -1.44
C LEU A 309 -21.42 18.10 -0.67
N MET A 310 -20.47 18.64 0.09
CA MET A 310 -20.62 19.92 0.80
C MET A 310 -20.82 21.10 -0.16
N ASP A 311 -20.01 21.21 -1.21
CA ASP A 311 -20.11 22.25 -2.25
C ASP A 311 -21.44 22.19 -3.01
N ALA A 312 -22.06 21.00 -3.06
CA ALA A 312 -23.39 20.78 -3.61
C ALA A 312 -24.53 21.05 -2.61
N ASP A 313 -24.25 21.62 -1.44
CA ASP A 313 -25.19 21.85 -0.32
C ASP A 313 -25.85 20.55 0.20
N ARG A 314 -25.15 19.41 0.09
CA ARG A 314 -25.61 18.07 0.52
C ARG A 314 -24.94 17.63 1.82
N ILE A 315 -24.97 18.48 2.84
CA ILE A 315 -24.32 18.25 4.15
C ILE A 315 -24.70 16.90 4.78
N LYS A 316 -25.98 16.54 4.73
CA LYS A 316 -26.45 15.26 5.30
C LYS A 316 -25.80 14.07 4.59
N ASP A 317 -25.74 14.12 3.26
CA ASP A 317 -25.16 13.05 2.45
C ASP A 317 -23.64 12.99 2.66
N ALA A 318 -22.98 14.14 2.80
CA ALA A 318 -21.55 14.21 3.16
C ALA A 318 -21.29 13.56 4.52
N GLN A 319 -22.14 13.83 5.51
CA GLN A 319 -22.02 13.22 6.84
C GLN A 319 -22.22 11.70 6.78
N GLU A 320 -23.28 11.23 6.11
CA GLU A 320 -23.53 9.79 5.94
C GLU A 320 -22.36 9.11 5.22
N TYR A 321 -21.85 9.71 4.15
CA TYR A 321 -20.71 9.20 3.39
C TYR A 321 -19.44 9.09 4.24
N ILE A 322 -19.08 10.13 5.01
CA ILE A 322 -17.89 10.07 5.86
C ILE A 322 -18.05 9.00 6.95
N GLU A 323 -19.19 8.92 7.63
CA GLU A 323 -19.38 7.91 8.69
C GLU A 323 -19.34 6.48 8.13
N GLU A 324 -19.78 6.26 6.90
CA GLU A 324 -19.71 4.96 6.21
C GLU A 324 -18.28 4.56 5.78
N ASN A 325 -17.38 5.53 5.61
CA ASN A 325 -16.07 5.31 4.97
C ASN A 325 -14.87 5.64 5.85
N GLN A 326 -15.02 6.40 6.94
CA GLN A 326 -13.93 6.81 7.83
C GLN A 326 -13.15 5.63 8.42
N THR A 327 -13.81 4.50 8.64
CA THR A 327 -13.13 3.32 9.18
C THR A 327 -12.24 2.62 8.16
N LYS A 328 -12.51 2.84 6.87
CA LYS A 328 -11.86 2.19 5.73
C LYS A 328 -10.64 2.96 5.23
N THR A 329 -10.37 4.16 5.75
CA THR A 329 -9.23 4.98 5.31
C THR A 329 -7.90 4.39 5.78
N LYS A 330 -6.89 4.42 4.91
CA LYS A 330 -5.51 4.02 5.22
C LYS A 330 -4.88 4.95 6.26
N GLY A 331 -3.96 4.40 7.06
CA GLY A 331 -3.12 5.18 7.98
C GLY A 331 -3.71 5.41 9.37
N LEU A 332 -2.82 5.60 10.36
CA LEU A 332 -3.15 5.87 11.77
C LEU A 332 -3.73 7.28 11.98
N ILE A 333 -3.30 8.23 11.16
CA ILE A 333 -3.50 9.66 11.38
C ILE A 333 -4.81 10.09 10.71
N ARG A 334 -5.94 9.82 11.38
CA ARG A 334 -7.28 10.24 10.92
C ARG A 334 -7.66 11.65 11.38
N GLY A 335 -6.67 12.52 11.57
CA GLY A 335 -6.88 13.87 12.08
C GLY A 335 -7.76 14.69 11.14
N GLN A 336 -7.56 14.57 9.83
CA GLN A 336 -8.38 15.31 8.87
C GLN A 336 -9.79 14.74 8.78
N ILE A 337 -9.93 13.41 8.76
CA ILE A 337 -11.24 12.76 8.82
C ILE A 337 -12.03 13.17 10.06
N ASP A 338 -11.45 13.12 11.26
CA ASP A 338 -12.16 13.53 12.48
C ASP A 338 -12.54 15.02 12.47
N ASN A 339 -11.69 15.89 11.88
CA ASN A 339 -12.02 17.30 11.64
C ASN A 339 -13.32 17.45 10.84
N PHE A 340 -13.37 16.82 9.66
CA PHE A 340 -14.57 16.83 8.83
C PHE A 340 -15.79 16.23 9.54
N ARG A 341 -15.60 15.15 10.31
CA ARG A 341 -16.70 14.49 11.03
C ARG A 341 -17.38 15.42 12.04
N TYR A 342 -16.62 16.11 12.89
CA TYR A 342 -17.23 17.02 13.85
C TYR A 342 -17.79 18.29 13.18
N CYS A 343 -17.18 18.80 12.11
CA CYS A 343 -17.71 19.94 11.33
C CYS A 343 -19.05 19.58 10.68
N LEU A 344 -19.13 18.46 9.96
CA LEU A 344 -20.37 17.98 9.35
C LEU A 344 -21.45 17.67 10.38
N ALA A 345 -21.09 17.15 11.56
CA ALA A 345 -22.04 16.96 12.65
C ALA A 345 -22.58 18.29 13.18
N ALA A 346 -21.74 19.32 13.32
CA ALA A 346 -22.15 20.66 13.71
C ALA A 346 -23.07 21.32 12.66
N LEU A 347 -22.72 21.23 11.38
CA LEU A 347 -23.52 21.71 10.25
C LEU A 347 -24.86 20.98 10.14
N ALA A 348 -24.89 19.67 10.40
CA ALA A 348 -26.11 18.87 10.42
C ALA A 348 -26.99 19.12 11.67
N GLY A 349 -26.60 20.03 12.56
CA GLY A 349 -27.32 20.35 13.80
C GLY A 349 -27.23 19.27 14.88
N LYS A 350 -26.30 18.32 14.76
CA LYS A 350 -26.07 17.21 15.70
C LYS A 350 -24.99 17.59 16.70
N LYS A 351 -25.29 18.56 17.56
CA LYS A 351 -24.35 19.15 18.52
C LYS A 351 -23.65 18.11 19.42
N GLU A 352 -24.41 17.20 20.03
CA GLU A 352 -23.87 16.22 20.96
C GLU A 352 -22.89 15.27 20.27
N LEU A 353 -23.21 14.83 19.06
CA LEU A 353 -22.32 14.01 18.23
C LEU A 353 -21.02 14.75 17.90
N ALA A 354 -21.11 16.02 17.50
CA ALA A 354 -19.93 16.84 17.20
C ALA A 354 -19.00 16.96 18.42
N LEU A 355 -19.57 17.22 19.60
CA LEU A 355 -18.82 17.31 20.85
C LEU A 355 -18.19 15.96 21.26
N ASP A 356 -18.90 14.85 21.08
CA ASP A 356 -18.37 13.52 21.40
C ASP A 356 -17.21 13.13 20.49
N ILE A 357 -17.32 13.40 19.18
CA ILE A 357 -16.22 13.20 18.23
C ILE A 357 -15.03 14.07 18.61
N LEU A 358 -15.25 15.36 18.88
CA LEU A 358 -14.19 16.30 19.24
C LEU A 358 -13.49 15.89 20.55
N ARG A 359 -14.25 15.44 21.55
CA ARG A 359 -13.75 14.93 22.83
C ARG A 359 -12.86 13.71 22.62
N SER A 360 -13.34 12.68 21.91
CA SER A 360 -12.56 11.48 21.60
C SER A 360 -11.28 11.84 20.84
N THR A 361 -11.39 12.75 19.86
CA THR A 361 -10.25 13.20 19.05
C THR A 361 -9.16 13.87 19.89
N ILE A 362 -9.51 14.79 20.78
CA ILE A 362 -8.53 15.58 21.53
C ILE A 362 -8.03 14.84 22.79
N GLU A 363 -8.93 14.16 23.51
CA GLU A 363 -8.63 13.57 24.82
C GLU A 363 -8.16 12.12 24.72
N GLU A 364 -8.86 11.28 23.94
CA GLU A 364 -8.58 9.85 23.86
C GLU A 364 -7.49 9.57 22.84
N LYS A 365 -7.63 10.11 21.61
CA LYS A 365 -6.64 9.93 20.54
C LYS A 365 -5.44 10.87 20.70
N GLY A 366 -5.61 11.95 21.43
CA GLY A 366 -4.55 12.91 21.74
C GLY A 366 -4.26 13.93 20.64
N ASN A 367 -5.05 13.95 19.56
CA ASN A 367 -4.88 14.83 18.41
C ASN A 367 -5.07 16.30 18.79
N TRP A 368 -4.55 17.19 17.93
CA TRP A 368 -4.72 18.62 18.03
C TRP A 368 -4.66 19.27 16.64
N TYR A 369 -5.21 20.47 16.53
CA TYR A 369 -5.29 21.28 15.32
C TYR A 369 -4.82 22.71 15.60
N ARG A 370 -4.45 23.44 14.55
CA ARG A 370 -4.20 24.88 14.64
C ARG A 370 -5.43 25.61 15.22
N PRO A 371 -5.23 26.66 16.05
CA PRO A 371 -6.35 27.38 16.66
C PRO A 371 -7.39 27.92 15.66
N VAL A 372 -6.94 28.35 14.48
CA VAL A 372 -7.83 28.88 13.42
C VAL A 372 -8.87 27.87 12.93
N VAL A 373 -8.63 26.56 13.08
CA VAL A 373 -9.62 25.52 12.73
C VAL A 373 -10.87 25.63 13.62
N PHE A 374 -10.75 26.15 14.85
CA PHE A 374 -11.87 26.36 15.76
C PHE A 374 -12.59 27.70 15.54
N GLU A 375 -12.16 28.48 14.55
CA GLU A 375 -12.80 29.72 14.12
C GLU A 375 -13.63 29.51 12.83
N ASP A 376 -13.69 28.28 12.32
CA ASP A 376 -14.44 27.92 11.13
C ASP A 376 -15.94 28.16 11.30
N ASP A 377 -16.58 28.69 10.25
CA ASP A 377 -18.00 28.99 10.22
C ASP A 377 -18.84 27.72 10.42
N ASP A 378 -18.33 26.55 10.03
CA ASP A 378 -18.96 25.24 10.23
C ASP A 378 -19.23 24.93 11.71
N LEU A 379 -18.43 25.50 12.61
CA LEU A 379 -18.51 25.28 14.05
C LEU A 379 -19.29 26.36 14.78
N THR A 380 -19.90 27.30 14.08
CA THR A 380 -20.65 28.43 14.68
C THR A 380 -21.71 27.95 15.68
N SER A 381 -22.37 26.81 15.42
CA SER A 381 -23.39 26.24 16.30
C SER A 381 -22.86 25.74 17.65
N LEU A 382 -21.55 25.53 17.77
CA LEU A 382 -20.88 25.07 18.98
C LEU A 382 -20.27 26.22 19.81
N GLN A 383 -20.05 27.39 19.21
CA GLN A 383 -19.40 28.53 19.87
C GLN A 383 -20.17 28.95 21.13
N GLY A 384 -19.45 29.15 22.24
CA GLY A 384 -20.05 29.49 23.54
C GLY A 384 -20.62 28.30 24.33
N ASP A 385 -20.60 27.08 23.79
CA ASP A 385 -20.85 25.88 24.59
C ASP A 385 -19.69 25.60 25.54
N SER A 386 -19.98 25.30 26.81
CA SER A 386 -18.94 25.13 27.82
C SER A 386 -17.99 23.96 27.54
N GLU A 387 -18.47 22.87 26.92
CA GLU A 387 -17.63 21.73 26.59
C GLU A 387 -16.79 22.01 25.35
N PHE A 388 -17.36 22.67 24.34
CA PHE A 388 -16.62 23.11 23.17
C PHE A 388 -15.45 24.05 23.54
N GLU A 389 -15.71 25.08 24.37
CA GLU A 389 -14.67 26.02 24.82
C GLU A 389 -13.59 25.33 25.65
N ARG A 390 -13.96 24.33 26.46
CA ARG A 390 -13.00 23.52 27.22
C ARG A 390 -12.09 22.72 26.30
N LEU A 391 -12.67 22.05 25.29
CA LEU A 391 -11.93 21.26 24.30
C LEU A 391 -11.04 22.14 23.42
N LYS A 392 -11.53 23.31 22.99
CA LYS A 392 -10.75 24.33 22.28
C LYS A 392 -9.54 24.79 23.10
N HIS A 393 -9.73 25.06 24.40
CA HIS A 393 -8.62 25.42 25.28
C HIS A 393 -7.60 24.28 25.44
N LEU A 394 -8.06 23.04 25.62
CA LEU A 394 -7.18 21.88 25.70
C LEU A 394 -6.38 21.67 24.41
N ASN A 395 -7.02 21.84 23.26
CA ASN A 395 -6.38 21.82 21.95
C ASN A 395 -5.28 22.89 21.85
N GLU A 396 -5.56 24.13 22.25
CA GLU A 396 -4.57 25.21 22.22
C GLU A 396 -3.33 24.90 23.07
N LEU A 397 -3.50 24.27 24.24
CA LEU A 397 -2.38 23.86 25.09
C LEU A 397 -1.52 22.81 24.38
N LYS A 398 -2.13 21.79 23.78
CA LYS A 398 -1.44 20.76 23.00
C LYS A 398 -0.71 21.35 21.79
N TYR A 399 -1.38 22.23 21.04
CA TYR A 399 -0.78 22.94 19.90
C TYR A 399 0.44 23.77 20.32
N LYS A 400 0.34 24.53 21.43
CA LYS A 400 1.46 25.33 21.94
C LYS A 400 2.66 24.47 22.37
N ASP A 401 2.39 23.33 23.00
CA ASP A 401 3.44 22.36 23.37
C ASP A 401 4.13 21.77 22.13
N ALA A 402 3.35 21.36 21.12
CA ALA A 402 3.89 20.87 19.86
C ALA A 402 4.70 21.94 19.10
N LEU A 403 4.22 23.19 19.10
CA LEU A 403 4.88 24.31 18.43
C LEU A 403 6.28 24.59 18.99
N VAL A 404 6.45 24.53 20.32
CA VAL A 404 7.75 24.73 20.99
C VAL A 404 8.77 23.65 20.61
N ASN A 405 8.30 22.43 20.36
CA ASN A 405 9.15 21.29 20.07
C ASN A 405 9.38 21.06 18.56
N SER A 406 8.70 21.82 17.69
CA SER A 406 8.78 21.64 16.25
C SER A 406 10.10 22.15 15.67
N LYS A 407 10.66 21.38 14.75
CA LYS A 407 11.91 21.69 14.05
C LYS A 407 11.91 21.06 12.65
N PRO A 408 12.65 21.62 11.68
CA PRO A 408 12.78 20.97 10.38
C PRO A 408 13.49 19.63 10.54
N VAL A 409 13.10 18.65 9.72
CA VAL A 409 13.72 17.31 9.71
C VAL A 409 14.13 16.98 8.28
N ALA A 410 15.40 16.64 8.07
CA ALA A 410 15.92 16.15 6.80
C ALA A 410 16.31 14.68 6.95
N THR A 411 16.07 13.86 5.91
CA THR A 411 16.45 12.44 5.93
C THR A 411 17.90 12.17 5.54
N TRP A 412 18.57 13.16 4.91
CA TRP A 412 19.95 13.01 4.48
C TRP A 412 20.90 12.80 5.67
N SER A 413 21.81 11.84 5.50
CA SER A 413 22.83 11.50 6.50
C SER A 413 24.23 11.44 5.90
N GLU A 414 24.35 10.92 4.68
CA GLU A 414 25.61 10.83 3.92
C GLU A 414 25.31 10.70 2.42
N LYS A 415 26.33 10.91 1.58
CA LYS A 415 26.24 10.69 0.13
C LYS A 415 26.30 9.20 -0.24
N LYS A 416 25.27 8.72 -0.94
CA LYS A 416 25.11 7.30 -1.35
C LYS A 416 25.03 7.08 -2.86
N ALA A 417 24.81 8.13 -3.64
CA ALA A 417 24.74 8.08 -5.10
C ALA A 417 25.40 9.31 -5.75
N ASP A 418 25.54 9.30 -7.07
CA ASP A 418 26.15 10.40 -7.82
C ASP A 418 25.25 11.63 -7.95
N ASN A 419 23.93 11.43 -7.92
CA ASN A 419 22.92 12.47 -8.04
C ASN A 419 22.01 12.50 -6.80
N ILE A 420 21.41 13.66 -6.53
CA ILE A 420 20.47 13.84 -5.42
C ILE A 420 19.18 14.52 -5.88
N LEU A 421 18.06 14.06 -5.33
CA LEU A 421 16.78 14.77 -5.28
C LEU A 421 16.43 15.03 -3.83
N LEU A 422 16.21 16.30 -3.46
CA LEU A 422 15.61 16.67 -2.18
C LEU A 422 14.14 17.05 -2.42
N ALA A 423 13.22 16.36 -1.77
CA ALA A 423 11.78 16.48 -1.95
C ALA A 423 11.09 17.23 -0.79
N MET A 424 10.20 18.14 -1.14
CA MET A 424 9.41 18.98 -0.25
C MET A 424 7.92 18.59 -0.34
N HIS A 425 7.34 18.19 0.78
CA HIS A 425 5.92 17.81 0.89
C HIS A 425 4.97 19.01 0.64
N GLY A 426 3.70 18.73 0.38
CA GLY A 426 2.62 19.74 0.31
C GLY A 426 2.12 20.17 1.69
N ASN A 427 1.10 21.04 1.76
CA ASN A 427 0.45 21.33 3.03
C ASN A 427 -0.29 20.08 3.55
N GLN A 428 -0.46 19.99 4.87
CA GLN A 428 -1.12 18.86 5.54
C GLN A 428 -0.44 17.51 5.26
N GLN A 429 0.87 17.54 5.00
CA GLN A 429 1.66 16.35 4.72
C GLN A 429 2.90 16.31 5.62
N ASN A 430 3.63 15.20 5.56
CA ASN A 430 4.86 14.98 6.32
C ASN A 430 5.86 14.18 5.45
N ILE A 431 7.01 13.78 6.02
CA ILE A 431 8.03 13.00 5.28
C ILE A 431 7.47 11.69 4.73
N SER A 432 6.61 10.98 5.46
CA SER A 432 6.07 9.69 5.00
C SER A 432 5.26 9.85 3.71
N HIS A 433 4.48 10.94 3.59
CA HIS A 433 3.75 11.27 2.37
C HIS A 433 4.70 11.57 1.21
N ALA A 434 5.72 12.40 1.44
CA ALA A 434 6.73 12.68 0.42
C ALA A 434 7.48 11.40 0.01
N LYS A 435 7.83 10.54 0.97
CA LYS A 435 8.45 9.25 0.65
C LYS A 435 7.58 8.44 -0.28
N LYS A 436 6.31 8.21 0.07
CA LYS A 436 5.37 7.46 -0.79
C LYS A 436 5.29 8.00 -2.23
N GLN A 437 5.41 9.31 -2.42
CA GLN A 437 5.31 9.96 -3.73
C GLN A 437 6.61 9.90 -4.55
N TRP A 438 7.78 10.08 -3.91
CA TRP A 438 9.04 10.30 -4.61
C TRP A 438 10.02 9.11 -4.54
N ASP A 439 9.83 8.14 -3.64
CA ASP A 439 10.78 7.03 -3.41
C ASP A 439 10.94 6.12 -4.65
N ALA A 440 9.92 6.05 -5.51
CA ALA A 440 9.97 5.31 -6.78
C ALA A 440 11.05 5.83 -7.76
N LEU A 441 11.61 7.01 -7.51
CA LEU A 441 12.71 7.59 -8.29
C LEU A 441 14.10 7.12 -7.81
N ALA A 442 14.19 6.53 -6.62
CA ALA A 442 15.47 6.09 -6.07
C ALA A 442 16.08 4.99 -6.94
N SER A 443 17.38 5.11 -7.22
CA SER A 443 18.15 4.14 -7.99
C SER A 443 19.61 4.15 -7.53
N ASP A 444 20.42 3.21 -8.04
CA ASP A 444 21.87 3.19 -7.80
C ASP A 444 22.56 4.52 -8.19
N SER A 445 21.95 5.30 -9.09
CA SER A 445 22.48 6.58 -9.58
C SER A 445 21.81 7.82 -8.98
N LEU A 446 20.68 7.68 -8.28
CA LEU A 446 19.90 8.79 -7.74
C LEU A 446 19.49 8.51 -6.29
N GLN A 447 20.04 9.31 -5.38
CA GLN A 447 19.64 9.36 -3.98
C GLN A 447 18.44 10.29 -3.82
N VAL A 448 17.36 9.81 -3.20
CA VAL A 448 16.16 10.60 -2.91
C VAL A 448 16.09 10.87 -1.41
N GLU A 449 15.96 12.15 -1.05
CA GLU A 449 15.91 12.63 0.32
C GLU A 449 14.71 13.58 0.50
N TYR A 450 14.33 13.82 1.75
CA TYR A 450 13.10 14.52 2.10
C TYR A 450 13.39 15.60 3.14
N LEU A 451 12.71 16.74 3.03
CA LEU A 451 12.69 17.79 4.03
C LEU A 451 11.28 18.01 4.56
N GLN A 452 11.10 17.85 5.87
CA GLN A 452 9.91 18.26 6.60
C GLN A 452 10.04 19.69 7.10
N SER A 453 8.97 20.45 6.95
CA SER A 453 8.84 21.76 7.56
C SER A 453 8.80 21.69 9.10
N SER A 454 9.25 22.76 9.77
CA SER A 454 8.93 23.03 11.17
C SER A 454 7.56 23.67 11.38
N ASP A 455 6.93 24.18 10.32
CA ASP A 455 5.62 24.81 10.44
C ASP A 455 4.56 23.71 10.57
N ILE A 456 4.05 23.54 11.79
CA ILE A 456 3.04 22.52 12.11
C ILE A 456 1.65 22.92 11.59
N ASP A 457 0.87 21.95 11.12
CA ASP A 457 -0.52 22.14 10.68
C ASP A 457 -1.53 21.56 11.68
N SER A 458 -1.37 20.29 11.98
CA SER A 458 -2.15 19.54 12.96
C SER A 458 -1.28 18.38 13.48
N PHE A 459 -1.82 17.54 14.36
CA PHE A 459 -1.09 16.41 14.91
C PHE A 459 -0.42 15.57 13.81
N LEU A 460 0.93 15.51 13.84
CA LEU A 460 1.80 14.82 12.88
C LEU A 460 1.77 15.32 11.41
N LEU A 461 1.05 16.40 11.13
CA LEU A 461 0.97 17.03 9.81
C LEU A 461 1.63 18.41 9.81
N TYR A 462 2.29 18.72 8.71
CA TYR A 462 3.12 19.91 8.55
C TYR A 462 2.71 20.67 7.30
N ARG A 463 3.17 21.91 7.20
CA ARG A 463 2.84 22.79 6.08
C ARG A 463 4.00 23.70 5.71
N TRP A 464 3.85 24.41 4.61
CA TRP A 464 4.73 25.52 4.23
C TRP A 464 3.91 26.80 4.23
N GLU A 465 4.16 27.69 5.19
CA GLU A 465 3.48 28.97 5.26
C GLU A 465 3.83 29.84 4.03
N ASN A 466 2.82 30.47 3.42
CA ASN A 466 2.97 31.20 2.15
C ASN A 466 4.10 32.23 2.21
N GLU A 467 4.19 32.95 3.32
CA GLU A 467 5.25 33.92 3.66
C GLU A 467 5.95 33.52 4.99
N GLY A 468 6.28 32.23 5.14
CA GLY A 468 6.97 31.69 6.32
C GLY A 468 8.48 31.48 6.18
N SER A 469 9.01 30.63 7.05
CA SER A 469 10.44 30.35 7.25
C SER A 469 11.04 29.32 6.27
N ALA A 470 10.24 28.83 5.31
CA ALA A 470 10.64 27.79 4.35
C ALA A 470 11.99 28.06 3.64
N PRO A 471 12.30 29.30 3.19
CA PRO A 471 13.60 29.58 2.55
C PRO A 471 14.79 29.31 3.46
N ASP A 472 14.69 29.73 4.73
CA ASP A 472 15.75 29.50 5.73
C ASP A 472 15.90 28.02 6.08
N GLN A 473 14.79 27.29 6.18
CA GLN A 473 14.80 25.85 6.46
C GLN A 473 15.48 25.07 5.31
N ILE A 474 15.10 25.33 4.05
CA ILE A 474 15.70 24.67 2.88
C ILE A 474 17.19 25.02 2.76
N HIS A 475 17.53 26.30 2.90
CA HIS A 475 18.93 26.74 2.82
C HIS A 475 19.79 26.08 3.91
N SER A 476 19.29 26.00 5.15
CA SER A 476 19.99 25.35 6.25
C SER A 476 20.16 23.85 6.03
N ALA A 477 19.13 23.17 5.49
CA ALA A 477 19.21 21.76 5.17
C ALA A 477 20.27 21.48 4.09
N ILE A 478 20.28 22.26 3.00
CA ILE A 478 21.27 22.13 1.92
C ILE A 478 22.69 22.39 2.42
N ASN A 479 22.90 23.40 3.27
CA ASN A 479 24.21 23.68 3.86
C ASN A 479 24.72 22.59 4.80
N ALA A 480 23.82 21.77 5.35
CA ALA A 480 24.18 20.62 6.18
C ALA A 480 24.51 19.37 5.34
N MET A 481 24.24 19.39 4.03
CA MET A 481 24.53 18.31 3.10
C MET A 481 25.83 18.54 2.34
N ASP A 482 26.42 17.48 1.80
CA ASP A 482 27.48 17.56 0.80
C ASP A 482 26.91 17.94 -0.59
N TRP A 483 26.03 18.96 -0.65
CA TRP A 483 25.22 19.30 -1.83
C TRP A 483 26.06 19.49 -3.10
N ASP A 484 27.19 20.19 -3.00
CA ASP A 484 28.08 20.45 -4.13
C ASP A 484 28.94 19.25 -4.55
N ALA A 485 28.94 18.16 -3.78
CA ALA A 485 29.61 16.92 -4.16
C ALA A 485 28.78 16.06 -5.13
N TYR A 486 27.51 16.39 -5.36
CA TYR A 486 26.64 15.69 -6.30
C TYR A 486 26.79 16.23 -7.73
N SER A 487 26.75 15.33 -8.71
CA SER A 487 26.89 15.67 -10.13
C SER A 487 25.64 16.36 -10.69
N LYS A 488 24.46 15.96 -10.20
CA LYS A 488 23.17 16.58 -10.49
C LYS A 488 22.39 16.75 -9.19
N ARG A 489 21.89 17.96 -8.99
CA ARG A 489 21.14 18.37 -7.80
C ARG A 489 19.73 18.78 -8.21
N THR A 490 18.74 18.09 -7.67
CA THR A 490 17.33 18.30 -8.00
C THR A 490 16.55 18.73 -6.77
N LEU A 491 15.70 19.75 -6.91
CA LEU A 491 14.67 20.08 -5.91
C LEU A 491 13.29 19.66 -6.44
N GLY A 492 12.62 18.79 -5.69
CA GLY A 492 11.27 18.30 -6.01
C GLY A 492 10.24 18.88 -5.04
N GLY A 493 9.13 19.40 -5.52
CA GLY A 493 8.08 19.96 -4.66
C GLY A 493 6.68 19.55 -5.10
N PHE A 494 5.80 19.35 -4.14
CA PHE A 494 4.36 19.21 -4.37
C PHE A 494 3.61 20.41 -3.77
N SER A 495 2.67 21.01 -4.52
CA SER A 495 1.78 22.04 -3.99
C SER A 495 2.55 23.19 -3.31
N ALA A 496 2.28 23.48 -2.03
CA ALA A 496 2.99 24.48 -1.24
C ALA A 496 4.51 24.22 -1.11
N GLY A 497 4.98 22.98 -1.27
CA GLY A 497 6.41 22.66 -1.38
C GLY A 497 7.07 23.32 -2.61
N CYS A 498 6.30 23.55 -3.69
CA CYS A 498 6.78 24.32 -4.84
C CYS A 498 7.00 25.80 -4.47
N ASN A 499 6.11 26.38 -3.67
CA ASN A 499 6.30 27.74 -3.15
C ASN A 499 7.55 27.82 -2.26
N ALA A 500 7.75 26.83 -1.39
CA ALA A 500 8.94 26.75 -0.54
C ALA A 500 10.23 26.76 -1.38
N ILE A 501 10.30 25.94 -2.43
CA ILE A 501 11.42 25.90 -3.38
C ILE A 501 11.59 27.24 -4.09
N ALA A 502 10.54 27.77 -4.71
CA ALA A 502 10.61 29.02 -5.46
C ALA A 502 11.10 30.18 -4.58
N ARG A 503 10.62 30.25 -3.34
CA ARG A 503 11.08 31.25 -2.37
C ARG A 503 12.51 31.02 -1.91
N ALA A 504 12.95 29.78 -1.69
CA ALA A 504 14.35 29.48 -1.37
C ALA A 504 15.31 29.91 -2.50
N VAL A 505 14.92 29.66 -3.76
CA VAL A 505 15.66 30.11 -4.95
C VAL A 505 15.71 31.63 -5.02
N ALA A 506 14.58 32.33 -4.87
CA ALA A 506 14.52 33.79 -4.97
C ALA A 506 15.20 34.52 -3.80
N GLU A 507 14.92 34.09 -2.56
CA GLU A 507 15.28 34.83 -1.33
C GLU A 507 16.63 34.41 -0.76
N LYS A 508 17.04 33.16 -0.95
CA LYS A 508 18.28 32.59 -0.41
C LYS A 508 19.28 32.18 -1.49
N GLN A 509 18.94 32.38 -2.76
CA GLN A 509 19.80 32.05 -3.90
C GLN A 509 20.23 30.58 -3.86
N VAL A 510 19.32 29.70 -3.43
CA VAL A 510 19.56 28.25 -3.47
C VAL A 510 19.68 27.82 -4.92
N HIS A 511 20.78 27.14 -5.24
CA HIS A 511 21.06 26.65 -6.59
C HIS A 511 20.81 25.15 -6.72
N ALA A 512 20.11 24.77 -7.78
CA ALA A 512 19.88 23.39 -8.19
C ALA A 512 19.96 23.30 -9.73
N ASP A 513 20.45 22.17 -10.23
CA ASP A 513 20.56 21.93 -11.67
C ASP A 513 19.17 21.64 -12.28
N ARG A 514 18.25 21.11 -11.48
CA ARG A 514 16.89 20.75 -11.88
C ARG A 514 15.86 21.09 -10.81
N LEU A 515 14.68 21.52 -11.24
CA LEU A 515 13.48 21.61 -10.42
C LEU A 515 12.39 20.70 -11.02
N VAL A 516 11.69 19.98 -10.17
CA VAL A 516 10.47 19.21 -10.52
C VAL A 516 9.34 19.70 -9.63
N LEU A 517 8.39 20.42 -10.22
CA LEU A 517 7.30 21.09 -9.52
C LEU A 517 5.97 20.43 -9.89
N VAL A 518 5.33 19.76 -8.93
CA VAL A 518 4.07 19.02 -9.12
C VAL A 518 2.93 19.82 -8.49
N GLY A 519 1.93 20.19 -9.30
CA GLY A 519 0.79 21.01 -8.89
C GLY A 519 1.22 22.29 -8.17
N PRO A 520 2.02 23.18 -8.78
CA PRO A 520 2.65 24.28 -8.05
C PRO A 520 1.66 25.34 -7.55
N TRP A 521 1.46 25.42 -6.23
CA TRP A 521 0.77 26.54 -5.58
C TRP A 521 1.76 27.69 -5.33
N LEU A 522 1.60 28.85 -5.99
CA LEU A 522 2.58 29.95 -5.99
C LEU A 522 1.93 31.34 -5.77
N PRO A 523 1.26 31.60 -4.64
CA PRO A 523 0.37 32.76 -4.48
C PRO A 523 1.10 34.11 -4.59
N SER A 524 2.28 34.25 -3.97
CA SER A 524 3.03 35.50 -3.98
C SER A 524 3.58 35.81 -5.38
N PHE A 525 4.17 34.82 -6.06
CA PHE A 525 4.71 35.01 -7.42
C PHE A 525 3.62 35.20 -8.47
N TYR A 526 2.50 34.49 -8.35
CA TYR A 526 1.37 34.64 -9.27
C TYR A 526 0.78 36.05 -9.26
N THR A 527 0.84 36.73 -8.11
CA THR A 527 0.32 38.10 -7.95
C THR A 527 1.38 39.18 -8.16
N LYS A 528 2.63 38.95 -7.74
CA LYS A 528 3.70 39.97 -7.73
C LYS A 528 4.67 39.87 -8.92
N GLY A 529 4.66 38.75 -9.65
CA GLY A 529 5.58 38.47 -10.76
C GLY A 529 6.64 37.40 -10.43
N PHE A 530 7.22 36.81 -11.48
CA PHE A 530 8.19 35.70 -11.40
C PHE A 530 9.65 36.15 -11.62
N GLU A 531 9.89 37.45 -11.83
CA GLU A 531 11.21 38.03 -12.12
C GLU A 531 12.32 37.63 -11.12
N PRO A 532 12.06 37.51 -9.81
CA PRO A 532 13.09 37.08 -8.85
C PRO A 532 13.66 35.67 -9.12
N LEU A 533 12.97 34.84 -9.91
CA LEU A 533 13.41 33.50 -10.26
C LEU A 533 14.34 33.46 -11.48
N PHE A 534 14.38 34.52 -12.30
CA PHE A 534 14.95 34.42 -13.64
C PHE A 534 16.48 34.24 -13.64
N GLU A 535 17.21 35.09 -12.92
CA GLU A 535 18.67 34.96 -12.82
C GLU A 535 19.09 33.68 -12.06
N PRO A 536 18.49 33.32 -10.91
CA PRO A 536 18.82 32.08 -10.21
C PRO A 536 18.59 30.80 -11.03
N LEU A 537 17.56 30.77 -11.87
CA LEU A 537 17.18 29.58 -12.66
C LEU A 537 17.77 29.54 -14.07
N LYS A 538 18.59 30.52 -14.45
CA LYS A 538 19.11 30.67 -15.82
C LYS A 538 19.86 29.45 -16.36
N LEU A 539 20.49 28.68 -15.48
CA LEU A 539 21.22 27.44 -15.81
C LEU A 539 20.48 26.17 -15.35
N SER A 540 19.30 26.33 -14.76
CA SER A 540 18.49 25.22 -14.25
C SER A 540 17.51 24.72 -15.32
N LYS A 541 17.11 23.46 -15.19
CA LYS A 541 15.98 22.90 -15.95
C LYS A 541 14.76 22.77 -15.06
N VAL A 542 13.59 23.24 -15.51
CA VAL A 542 12.35 23.23 -14.71
C VAL A 542 11.28 22.36 -15.38
N LEU A 543 10.91 21.25 -14.73
CA LEU A 543 9.73 20.47 -15.11
C LEU A 543 8.56 20.88 -14.23
N ILE A 544 7.44 21.23 -14.86
CA ILE A 544 6.18 21.52 -14.19
C ILE A 544 5.19 20.42 -14.60
N VAL A 545 4.62 19.73 -13.63
CA VAL A 545 3.57 18.71 -13.85
C VAL A 545 2.31 19.19 -13.16
N CYS A 546 1.18 19.21 -13.84
CA CYS A 546 -0.09 19.61 -13.25
C CYS A 546 -1.26 18.86 -13.89
N GLY A 547 -2.31 18.59 -13.12
CA GLY A 547 -3.53 17.98 -13.63
C GLY A 547 -4.41 18.97 -14.37
N ASP A 548 -5.18 18.51 -15.35
CA ASP A 548 -6.15 19.34 -16.07
C ASP A 548 -7.39 19.70 -15.22
N LEU A 549 -7.67 18.92 -14.16
CA LEU A 549 -8.76 19.15 -13.20
C LEU A 549 -8.29 19.86 -11.92
N ASP A 550 -7.00 20.19 -11.79
CA ASP A 550 -6.44 20.96 -10.66
C ASP A 550 -6.74 22.46 -10.84
N ASN A 551 -7.95 22.88 -10.46
CA ASN A 551 -8.42 24.24 -10.67
C ASN A 551 -7.60 25.30 -9.91
N ASP A 552 -6.97 24.93 -8.79
CA ASP A 552 -6.22 25.85 -7.94
C ASP A 552 -4.80 26.06 -8.46
N CYS A 553 -4.09 24.99 -8.85
CA CYS A 553 -2.67 25.08 -9.21
C CYS A 553 -2.43 25.20 -10.72
N LEU A 554 -3.36 24.77 -11.58
CA LEU A 554 -3.18 24.86 -13.03
C LEU A 554 -2.97 26.30 -13.55
N PRO A 555 -3.67 27.34 -13.03
CA PRO A 555 -3.37 28.73 -13.40
C PRO A 555 -1.95 29.14 -13.03
N HIS A 556 -1.47 28.73 -11.86
CA HIS A 556 -0.12 29.02 -11.38
C HIS A 556 0.95 28.32 -12.22
N ALA A 557 0.74 27.04 -12.55
CA ALA A 557 1.61 26.26 -13.41
C ALA A 557 1.78 26.89 -14.81
N LYS A 558 0.66 27.28 -15.44
CA LYS A 558 0.66 27.93 -16.76
C LYS A 558 1.35 29.29 -16.72
N ALA A 559 1.09 30.10 -15.70
CA ALA A 559 1.71 31.40 -15.54
C ALA A 559 3.23 31.31 -15.32
N LEU A 560 3.68 30.39 -14.46
CA LEU A 560 5.11 30.12 -14.25
C LEU A 560 5.78 29.69 -15.55
N HIS A 561 5.20 28.71 -16.26
CA HIS A 561 5.74 28.22 -17.54
C HIS A 561 5.88 29.34 -18.57
N SER A 562 4.86 30.19 -18.73
CA SER A 562 4.91 31.34 -19.66
C SER A 562 6.04 32.30 -19.29
N ALA A 563 6.14 32.68 -18.02
CA ALA A 563 7.14 33.62 -17.54
C ALA A 563 8.58 33.09 -17.72
N LEU A 564 8.82 31.81 -17.40
CA LEU A 564 10.13 31.18 -17.60
C LEU A 564 10.49 31.04 -19.08
N THR A 565 9.51 30.72 -19.94
CA THR A 565 9.71 30.63 -21.39
C THR A 565 10.09 31.99 -21.97
N GLU A 566 9.38 33.06 -21.58
CA GLU A 566 9.66 34.43 -22.00
C GLU A 566 11.05 34.91 -21.55
N ALA A 567 11.51 34.44 -20.39
CA ALA A 567 12.85 34.67 -19.86
C ALA A 567 13.95 33.79 -20.50
N ASN A 568 13.63 32.91 -21.45
CA ASN A 568 14.53 31.93 -22.08
C ASN A 568 15.17 30.94 -21.09
N ILE A 569 14.42 30.49 -20.09
CA ILE A 569 14.82 29.45 -19.14
C ILE A 569 14.32 28.09 -19.64
N ASP A 570 15.13 27.02 -19.53
CA ASP A 570 14.77 25.66 -19.97
C ASP A 570 13.65 25.12 -19.07
N CYS A 571 12.40 25.24 -19.52
CA CYS A 571 11.24 24.77 -18.80
C CYS A 571 10.29 23.94 -19.69
N ARG A 572 9.60 23.00 -19.07
CA ARG A 572 8.59 22.13 -19.70
C ARG A 572 7.35 22.05 -18.81
N LEU A 573 6.17 22.17 -19.41
CA LEU A 573 4.89 21.97 -18.74
C LEU A 573 4.22 20.69 -19.27
N GLU A 574 4.00 19.73 -18.38
CA GLU A 574 3.22 18.52 -18.63
C GLU A 574 1.85 18.64 -17.96
N ILE A 575 0.79 18.61 -18.78
CA ILE A 575 -0.60 18.60 -18.31
C ILE A 575 -1.12 17.16 -18.41
N VAL A 576 -1.50 16.59 -17.28
CA VAL A 576 -2.00 15.21 -17.20
C VAL A 576 -3.53 15.22 -17.26
N GLU A 577 -4.10 14.50 -18.23
CA GLU A 577 -5.55 14.42 -18.44
C GLU A 577 -6.26 13.64 -17.32
N ASN A 578 -7.45 14.11 -16.95
CA ASN A 578 -8.31 13.56 -15.89
C ASN A 578 -7.63 13.47 -14.52
N MET A 579 -6.72 14.40 -14.21
CA MET A 579 -6.00 14.43 -12.93
C MET A 579 -6.33 15.71 -12.18
N GLY A 580 -6.73 15.57 -10.91
CA GLY A 580 -6.89 16.69 -9.97
C GLY A 580 -5.58 17.08 -9.29
N HIS A 581 -5.66 17.54 -8.04
CA HIS A 581 -4.51 17.92 -7.23
C HIS A 581 -3.77 16.70 -6.65
N ALA A 582 -3.10 15.93 -7.50
CA ALA A 582 -2.48 14.66 -7.12
C ALA A 582 -1.20 14.33 -7.91
N PHE A 583 -0.51 13.27 -7.50
CA PHE A 583 0.56 12.64 -8.29
C PHE A 583 -0.02 11.67 -9.33
N HIS A 584 0.56 11.66 -10.53
CA HIS A 584 0.21 10.70 -11.56
C HIS A 584 0.68 9.28 -11.18
N LYS A 585 -0.11 8.23 -11.47
CA LYS A 585 0.26 6.83 -11.17
C LYS A 585 1.58 6.39 -11.83
N GLY A 586 1.90 6.96 -12.99
CA GLY A 586 3.17 6.78 -13.69
C GLY A 586 4.16 7.92 -13.48
N PHE A 587 4.11 8.61 -12.33
CA PHE A 587 4.96 9.77 -12.05
C PHE A 587 6.45 9.47 -12.25
N ALA A 588 6.93 8.31 -11.79
CA ALA A 588 8.33 7.93 -11.94
C ALA A 588 8.75 7.93 -13.42
N SER A 589 8.02 7.23 -14.29
CA SER A 589 8.30 7.21 -15.73
C SER A 589 8.13 8.57 -16.42
N LEU A 590 7.22 9.42 -15.92
CA LEU A 590 7.03 10.78 -16.46
C LEU A 590 8.24 11.67 -16.20
N VAL A 591 8.90 11.48 -15.06
CA VAL A 591 10.00 12.33 -14.61
C VAL A 591 11.36 11.71 -14.90
N GLU A 592 11.47 10.39 -15.08
CA GLU A 592 12.74 9.65 -15.29
C GLU A 592 13.64 10.24 -16.38
N GLU A 593 13.08 10.71 -17.50
CA GLU A 593 13.87 11.34 -18.57
C GLU A 593 14.44 12.71 -18.18
N TRP A 594 13.91 13.33 -17.12
CA TRP A 594 14.23 14.68 -16.68
C TRP A 594 15.36 14.73 -15.64
N ILE A 595 15.37 13.78 -14.69
CA ILE A 595 16.31 13.64 -13.57
C ILE A 595 17.57 12.89 -14.02
#